data_AF-A0A1W2ET32-F1
#
_entry.id   AF-A0A1W2ET32-F1
#
_cell.length_a   1.000
_cell.length_b   1.000
_cell.length_c   1.000
_cell.angle_alpha   90.00
_cell.angle_beta   90.00
_cell.angle_gamma   90.00
#
_symmetry.space_group_name_H-M   'P 1'
#
loop_
_entity.id
_entity.type
_entity.pdbx_description
1 polymer ?
#
loop_
_entity_poly.entity_id
_entity_poly.type
_entity_poly.pdbx_seq_one_letter_code
_entity_poly.pdbx_strand_id
1 'polypeptide(L)'
;MEPKIRIDVLTLDSVQCAACGYMMESIAALPQDIQALIEYKEWSIKQKEGIAMFTKLKGKVLPTICIENDLVFQSIIPQYEELIDELAKRAPSDDIKKLILDLRDHDFDFDNIKTNLDRAGSGHNTRSDE
;
A
#
# COMPACT_ATOMS: atom_id res chain seq x y z
N MET A 1 -0.85 17.04 -15.06
CA MET A 1 -0.99 16.15 -13.89
C MET A 1 0.41 15.84 -13.44
N GLU A 2 0.73 16.12 -12.18
CA GLU A 2 2.00 15.69 -11.59
C GLU A 2 2.02 14.15 -11.52
N PRO A 3 3.20 13.51 -11.65
CA PRO A 3 3.31 12.06 -11.62
C PRO A 3 2.93 11.53 -10.23
N LYS A 4 2.13 10.46 -10.19
CA LYS A 4 1.77 9.78 -8.95
C LYS A 4 2.93 8.93 -8.45
N ILE A 5 3.04 8.80 -7.12
CA ILE A 5 4.03 7.91 -6.50
C ILE A 5 3.57 6.46 -6.68
N ARG A 6 4.41 5.64 -7.30
CA ARG A 6 4.13 4.25 -7.58
C ARG A 6 4.48 3.35 -6.40
N ILE A 7 3.54 2.51 -6.01
CA ILE A 7 3.72 1.49 -4.97
C ILE A 7 3.42 0.10 -5.53
N ASP A 8 4.36 -0.82 -5.44
CA ASP A 8 4.18 -2.22 -5.80
C ASP A 8 4.23 -3.09 -4.55
N VAL A 9 3.16 -3.82 -4.25
CA VAL A 9 3.10 -4.72 -3.09
C VAL A 9 3.25 -6.15 -3.56
N LEU A 10 4.38 -6.77 -3.24
CA LEU A 10 4.66 -8.16 -3.53
C LEU A 10 4.02 -9.03 -2.44
N THR A 11 3.11 -9.92 -2.81
CA THR A 11 2.37 -10.76 -1.85
C THR A 11 2.35 -12.22 -2.29
N LEU A 12 2.01 -13.12 -1.35
CA LEU A 12 1.57 -14.46 -1.72
C LEU A 12 0.10 -14.42 -2.15
N ASP A 13 -0.77 -13.91 -1.28
CA ASP A 13 -2.22 -13.80 -1.47
C ASP A 13 -2.80 -12.89 -0.37
N SER A 14 -3.23 -11.66 -0.68
CA SER A 14 -3.82 -10.75 0.32
C SER A 14 -5.15 -11.22 0.91
N VAL A 15 -5.89 -12.11 0.22
CA VAL A 15 -7.19 -12.62 0.66
C VAL A 15 -7.02 -13.75 1.67
N GLN A 16 -6.01 -14.61 1.47
CA GLN A 16 -5.82 -15.82 2.28
C GLN A 16 -4.66 -15.71 3.28
N CYS A 17 -3.68 -14.84 3.05
CA CYS A 17 -2.54 -14.65 3.95
C CYS A 17 -2.73 -13.39 4.79
N ALA A 18 -2.94 -13.55 6.10
CA ALA A 18 -3.20 -12.45 7.03
C ALA A 18 -2.14 -11.32 6.95
N ALA A 19 -0.85 -11.67 6.94
CA ALA A 19 0.23 -10.67 6.82
C ALA A 19 0.18 -9.90 5.49
N CYS A 20 -0.17 -10.56 4.39
CA CYS A 20 -0.34 -9.90 3.09
C CYS A 20 -1.56 -8.97 3.10
N GLY A 21 -2.65 -9.41 3.73
CA GLY A 21 -3.86 -8.59 3.95
C GLY A 21 -3.52 -7.32 4.73
N TYR A 22 -2.88 -7.44 5.90
CA TYR A 22 -2.48 -6.27 6.70
C TYR A 22 -1.54 -5.32 5.96
N MET A 23 -0.65 -5.84 5.12
CA MET A 23 0.22 -5.00 4.29
C MET A 23 -0.59 -4.18 3.28
N MET A 24 -1.58 -4.78 2.62
CA MET A 24 -2.48 -4.07 1.70
C MET A 24 -3.36 -3.05 2.43
N GLU A 25 -3.88 -3.43 3.61
CA GLU A 25 -4.70 -2.54 4.45
C GLU A 25 -3.90 -1.31 4.90
N SER A 26 -2.61 -1.45 5.22
CA SER A 26 -1.76 -0.30 5.61
C SER A 26 -1.71 0.80 4.54
N ILE A 27 -1.76 0.42 3.25
CA ILE A 27 -1.79 1.36 2.12
C ILE A 27 -3.20 1.85 1.87
N ALA A 28 -4.21 0.97 1.90
CA ALA A 28 -5.60 1.34 1.68
C ALA A 28 -6.16 2.28 2.76
N ALA A 29 -5.60 2.22 3.98
CA ALA A 29 -5.98 3.05 5.11
C ALA A 29 -5.40 4.48 5.05
N LEU A 30 -4.52 4.79 4.09
CA LEU A 30 -4.00 6.15 3.93
C LEU A 30 -5.12 7.15 3.59
N PRO A 31 -5.03 8.41 4.05
CA PRO A 31 -5.99 9.46 3.76
C PRO A 31 -6.29 9.62 2.28
N GLN A 32 -7.51 10.05 1.98
CA GLN A 32 -7.95 10.24 0.59
C GLN A 32 -7.05 11.20 -0.19
N ASP A 33 -6.48 12.21 0.46
CA ASP A 33 -5.55 13.15 -0.15
C ASP A 33 -4.24 12.45 -0.56
N ILE A 34 -3.75 11.52 0.26
CA ILE A 34 -2.59 10.68 -0.10
C ILE A 34 -2.98 9.67 -1.18
N GLN A 35 -4.18 9.06 -1.11
CA GLN A 35 -4.69 8.14 -2.14
C GLN A 35 -4.73 8.82 -3.53
N ALA A 36 -5.00 10.13 -3.59
CA ALA A 36 -4.98 10.87 -4.85
C ALA A 36 -3.57 11.02 -5.45
N LEU A 37 -2.53 11.00 -4.61
CA LEU A 37 -1.13 11.19 -4.97
C LEU A 37 -0.39 9.88 -5.29
N ILE A 38 -0.95 8.74 -4.91
CA ILE A 38 -0.33 7.43 -5.12
C ILE A 38 -1.06 6.60 -6.17
N GLU A 39 -0.34 5.64 -6.74
CA GLU A 39 -0.89 4.53 -7.50
C GLU A 39 -0.26 3.24 -6.96
N TYR A 40 -1.07 2.38 -6.33
CA TYR A 40 -0.59 1.13 -5.76
C TYR A 40 -1.18 -0.09 -6.45
N LYS A 41 -0.39 -1.15 -6.51
CA LYS A 41 -0.81 -2.43 -7.09
C LYS A 41 -0.26 -3.62 -6.32
N GLU A 42 -1.13 -4.59 -6.06
CA GLU A 42 -0.73 -5.90 -5.57
C GLU A 42 -0.19 -6.79 -6.71
N TRP A 43 0.88 -7.52 -6.41
CA TRP A 43 1.48 -8.54 -7.25
C TRP A 43 1.58 -9.85 -6.50
N SER A 44 0.51 -10.65 -6.57
CA SER A 44 0.50 -12.00 -6.00
C SER A 44 1.40 -12.94 -6.80
N ILE A 45 2.36 -13.56 -6.14
CA ILE A 45 3.25 -14.57 -6.76
C ILE A 45 2.52 -15.88 -7.12
N LYS A 46 1.22 -16.01 -6.84
CA LYS A 46 0.38 -17.09 -7.39
C LYS A 46 0.11 -16.89 -8.89
N GLN A 47 0.29 -15.68 -9.41
CA GLN A 47 0.12 -15.33 -10.82
C GLN A 47 1.48 -15.14 -11.50
N LYS A 48 1.54 -15.42 -12.81
CA LYS A 48 2.78 -15.30 -13.60
C LYS A 48 3.33 -13.86 -13.59
N GLU A 49 2.44 -12.88 -13.65
CA GLU A 49 2.76 -11.46 -13.60
C GLU A 49 3.38 -11.08 -12.26
N GLY A 50 2.89 -11.66 -11.16
CA GLY A 50 3.45 -11.44 -9.83
C GLY A 50 4.83 -12.06 -9.66
N ILE A 51 5.07 -13.26 -10.19
CA ILE A 51 6.41 -13.88 -10.23
C ILE A 51 7.40 -13.01 -11.04
N ALA A 52 6.96 -12.51 -12.20
CA ALA A 52 7.76 -11.63 -13.03
C ALA A 52 8.12 -10.32 -12.31
N MET A 53 7.14 -9.70 -11.62
CA MET A 53 7.37 -8.48 -10.84
C MET A 53 8.24 -8.71 -9.61
N PHE A 54 8.03 -9.81 -8.88
CA PHE A 54 8.89 -10.19 -7.74
C PHE A 54 10.35 -10.35 -8.18
N THR A 55 10.58 -10.99 -9.33
CA THR A 55 11.92 -11.15 -9.91
C THR A 55 12.49 -9.81 -10.37
N LYS A 56 11.70 -8.99 -11.08
CA LYS A 56 12.11 -7.68 -11.59
C LYS A 56 12.53 -6.72 -10.47
N LEU A 57 11.75 -6.67 -9.39
CA LEU A 57 11.99 -5.83 -8.21
C LEU A 57 13.01 -6.45 -7.23
N LYS A 58 13.55 -7.63 -7.56
CA LYS A 58 14.54 -8.35 -6.73
C LYS A 58 14.02 -8.67 -5.33
N GLY A 59 12.72 -8.97 -5.23
CA GLY A 59 12.08 -9.39 -3.99
C GLY A 59 12.80 -10.59 -3.37
N LYS A 60 12.87 -10.61 -2.04
CA LYS A 60 13.51 -11.69 -1.26
C LYS A 60 12.55 -12.38 -0.31
N VAL A 61 11.61 -11.61 0.25
CA VAL A 61 10.65 -12.05 1.26
C VAL A 61 9.28 -11.48 0.94
N LEU A 62 8.23 -12.09 1.50
CA LEU A 62 6.85 -11.66 1.36
C LEU A 62 6.21 -11.45 2.73
N PRO A 63 5.23 -10.54 2.86
CA PRO A 63 4.92 -9.49 1.88
C PRO A 63 6.03 -8.42 1.83
N THR A 64 6.16 -7.71 0.71
CA THR A 64 7.10 -6.59 0.56
C THR A 64 6.45 -5.40 -0.13
N ILE A 65 6.56 -4.19 0.44
CA ILE A 65 6.19 -2.94 -0.22
C ILE A 65 7.42 -2.38 -0.94
N CYS A 66 7.24 -2.06 -2.21
CA CYS A 66 8.20 -1.32 -3.01
C CYS A 66 7.63 0.06 -3.35
N ILE A 67 8.43 1.13 -3.21
CA ILE A 67 8.02 2.50 -3.57
C ILE A 67 9.03 3.03 -4.58
N GLU A 68 8.55 3.45 -5.76
CA GLU A 68 9.42 3.86 -6.89
C GLU A 68 10.49 2.81 -7.26
N ASN A 69 10.12 1.53 -7.20
CA ASN A 69 10.96 0.35 -7.42
C ASN A 69 12.01 0.05 -6.33
N ASP A 70 12.08 0.83 -5.24
CA ASP A 70 12.91 0.51 -4.08
C ASP A 70 12.20 -0.48 -3.15
N LEU A 71 12.91 -1.48 -2.63
CA LEU A 71 12.40 -2.38 -1.58
C LEU A 71 12.41 -1.64 -0.22
N VAL A 72 11.25 -1.15 0.22
CA VAL A 72 11.16 -0.28 1.41
C VAL A 72 10.80 -1.08 2.67
N PHE A 73 9.70 -1.82 2.66
CA PHE A 73 9.25 -2.61 3.81
C PHE A 73 9.23 -4.08 3.43
N GLN A 74 10.17 -4.86 3.98
CA GLN A 74 10.38 -6.27 3.64
C GLN A 74 9.97 -7.17 4.82
N SER A 75 8.84 -7.88 4.69
CA SER A 75 8.28 -8.75 5.74
C SER A 75 8.00 -8.05 7.08
N ILE A 76 7.84 -6.72 7.04
CA ILE A 76 7.51 -5.88 8.20
C ILE A 76 6.37 -4.97 7.75
N ILE A 77 5.24 -4.99 8.47
CA ILE A 77 4.10 -4.13 8.19
C ILE A 77 4.43 -2.74 8.73
N PRO A 78 4.43 -1.69 7.89
CA PRO A 78 4.78 -0.35 8.34
C PRO A 78 3.72 0.21 9.28
N GLN A 79 4.14 1.09 10.19
CA GLN A 79 3.21 2.02 10.81
C GLN A 79 2.80 3.11 9.82
N TYR A 80 1.70 3.78 10.12
CA TYR A 80 1.13 4.82 9.27
C TYR A 80 2.13 5.96 8.99
N GLU A 81 2.80 6.44 10.04
CA GLU A 81 3.77 7.53 9.96
C GLU A 81 5.01 7.13 9.16
N GLU A 82 5.47 5.88 9.29
CA GLU A 82 6.61 5.35 8.54
C GLU A 82 6.32 5.30 7.04
N LEU A 83 5.10 4.88 6.67
CA LEU A 83 4.67 4.85 5.27
C LEU A 83 4.59 6.25 4.68
N ILE A 84 4.03 7.21 5.42
CA ILE A 84 3.97 8.62 5.01
C ILE A 84 5.36 9.22 4.83
N ASP A 85 6.28 8.96 5.74
CA ASP A 85 7.65 9.46 5.66
C ASP A 85 8.36 8.95 4.40
N GLU A 86 8.17 7.67 4.06
CA GLU A 86 8.76 7.07 2.86
C GLU A 86 8.13 7.59 1.56
N LEU A 87 6.85 7.95 1.58
CA LEU A 87 6.17 8.65 0.48
C LEU A 87 6.69 10.09 0.32
N ALA A 88 6.81 10.84 1.42
CA ALA A 88 7.30 12.22 1.39
C ALA A 88 8.74 12.32 0.86
N LYS A 89 9.60 11.34 1.18
CA LYS A 89 10.98 11.24 0.63
C LYS A 89 11.01 11.09 -0.89
N ARG A 90 9.94 10.54 -1.49
CA ARG A 90 9.81 10.24 -2.92
C ARG A 90 8.81 11.15 -3.64
N ALA A 91 8.34 12.21 -2.97
CA ALA A 91 7.46 13.19 -3.57
C ALA A 91 8.12 13.84 -4.81
N PRO A 92 7.37 14.06 -5.90
CA PRO A 92 7.92 14.61 -7.14
C PRO A 92 8.19 16.13 -7.08
N SER A 93 7.67 16.84 -6.07
CA SER A 93 7.88 18.27 -5.84
C SER A 93 7.90 18.58 -4.33
N ASP A 94 8.53 19.71 -3.96
CA ASP A 94 8.57 20.18 -2.57
C ASP A 94 7.16 20.52 -2.03
N ASP A 95 6.27 20.98 -2.91
CA ASP A 95 4.87 21.28 -2.55
C ASP A 95 4.11 20.00 -2.19
N ILE A 96 4.25 18.93 -2.99
CA ILE A 96 3.66 17.62 -2.67
C ILE A 96 4.29 17.05 -1.40
N LYS A 97 5.62 17.17 -1.25
CA LYS A 97 6.31 16.70 -0.05
C LYS A 97 5.74 17.35 1.21
N LYS A 98 5.55 18.67 1.18
CA LYS A 98 4.97 19.42 2.29
C LYS A 98 3.53 18.97 2.56
N LEU A 99 2.71 18.82 1.51
CA LEU A 99 1.33 18.32 1.65
C LEU A 99 1.29 16.94 2.32
N ILE A 100 2.13 16.00 1.90
CA ILE A 100 2.20 14.65 2.50
C ILE A 100 2.61 14.72 3.97
N LEU A 101 3.60 15.56 4.32
CA LEU A 101 4.05 15.72 5.70
C LEU A 101 3.01 16.41 6.58
N ASP A 102 2.30 17.42 6.07
CA ASP A 102 1.23 18.10 6.80
C ASP A 102 0.10 17.10 7.16
N LEU A 103 -0.21 16.14 6.26
CA LEU A 103 -1.18 15.06 6.50
C LEU A 103 -0.71 14.01 7.52
N ARG A 104 0.58 13.96 7.86
CA ARG A 104 1.11 13.12 8.93
C ARG A 104 0.67 13.62 10.31
N ASP A 105 0.55 14.94 10.45
CA ASP A 105 0.28 15.62 11.72
C ASP A 105 -1.22 15.87 11.96
N HIS A 106 -2.07 15.54 10.97
CA HIS A 106 -3.53 15.58 11.11
C HIS A 106 -4.06 14.25 11.66
N ASP A 107 -4.89 14.32 12.70
CA ASP A 107 -5.50 13.16 13.37
C ASP A 107 -6.13 12.19 12.37
N PHE A 108 -5.72 10.92 12.46
CA PHE A 108 -6.28 9.81 11.69
C PHE A 108 -7.78 9.71 12.00
N ASP A 109 -8.64 9.91 11.00
CA ASP A 109 -10.10 9.88 11.17
C ASP A 109 -10.59 8.44 11.40
N PHE A 110 -10.54 7.99 12.66
CA PHE A 110 -10.98 6.67 13.11
C PHE A 110 -12.46 6.40 12.81
N ASP A 111 -13.27 7.44 12.57
CA ASP A 111 -14.72 7.29 12.35
C ASP A 111 -15.04 6.64 10.99
N ASN A 112 -14.09 6.63 10.05
CA ASN A 112 -14.28 6.12 8.68
C ASN A 112 -13.60 4.77 8.36
N ILE A 113 -13.10 4.05 9.36
CA ILE A 113 -12.40 2.75 9.18
C ILE A 113 -13.22 1.75 8.34
N LYS A 114 -14.54 1.66 8.55
CA LYS A 114 -15.42 0.75 7.77
C LYS A 114 -15.43 1.07 6.27
N THR A 115 -15.48 2.36 5.92
CA THR A 115 -15.50 2.79 4.52
C THR A 115 -14.17 2.52 3.81
N ASN A 116 -13.05 2.59 4.53
CA ASN A 116 -11.74 2.25 4.00
C ASN A 116 -11.55 0.73 3.83
N LEU A 117 -12.07 -0.08 4.76
CA LEU A 117 -12.12 -1.56 4.63
C LEU A 117 -12.94 -2.02 3.42
N ASP A 118 -14.12 -1.41 3.21
CA ASP A 118 -14.97 -1.73 2.06
C ASP A 118 -14.29 -1.37 0.72
N ARG A 119 -13.57 -0.24 0.66
CA ARG A 119 -12.76 0.17 -0.50
C ARG A 119 -11.57 -0.75 -0.75
N ALA A 120 -10.99 -1.33 0.30
CA ALA A 120 -9.87 -2.28 0.19
C ALA A 120 -10.30 -3.65 -0.36
N GLY A 121 -11.61 -3.89 -0.55
CA GLY A 121 -12.12 -5.14 -1.12
C GLY A 121 -12.03 -6.34 -0.16
N SER A 122 -11.76 -6.11 1.13
CA SER A 122 -11.79 -7.18 2.13
C SER A 122 -13.21 -7.72 2.26
N GLY A 123 -13.41 -9.01 2.00
CA GLY A 123 -14.71 -9.69 2.22
C GLY A 123 -15.64 -9.82 1.01
N HIS A 124 -15.32 -9.26 -0.16
CA HIS A 124 -16.21 -9.35 -1.34
C HIS A 124 -16.21 -10.74 -2.03
N ASN A 125 -15.51 -11.73 -1.48
CA ASN A 125 -15.49 -13.13 -1.94
C ASN A 125 -15.61 -14.14 -0.78
N THR A 126 -16.15 -13.76 0.38
CA THR A 126 -16.55 -14.78 1.36
C THR A 126 -17.87 -15.38 0.90
N ARG A 127 -17.84 -16.68 0.55
CA ARG A 127 -19.02 -17.51 0.27
C ARG A 127 -20.17 -17.13 1.20
N SER A 128 -21.25 -16.63 0.64
CA SER A 128 -22.56 -16.67 1.28
C SER A 128 -23.04 -18.12 1.15
N ASP A 129 -22.84 -18.92 2.19
CA ASP A 129 -23.50 -20.22 2.29
C ASP A 129 -24.97 -19.98 2.66
N GLU A 130 -25.83 -19.97 1.65
CA GLU A 130 -27.26 -20.36 1.76
C GLU A 130 -27.49 -21.62 0.91
#